data_AF-A0A9D4BH44-F1
#
_entry.id   AF-A0A9D4BH44-F1
#
_cell.length_a   1.000
_cell.length_b   1.000
_cell.length_c   1.000
_cell.angle_alpha   90.00
_cell.angle_beta   90.00
_cell.angle_gamma   90.00
#
_symmetry.space_group_name_H-M   'P 1'
#
loop_
_entity.id
_entity.type
_entity.pdbx_description
1 polymer ?
#
loop_
_entity_poly.entity_id
_entity_poly.type
_entity_poly.pdbx_seq_one_letter_code
_entity_poly.pdbx_strand_id
1 'polypeptide(L)'
;MASGEFHPVSVPRPSSALLWSEKSLNLEALLKESTLPVVVKMNAADDSSKLKKDAGTLLQQPLLLFKESKGFKVIAKNVSSLVAVRTSRDGVQYREGGATIVIPVQYPGWFRVLEEDTVPILSVSNLARVMPTSFLSAKRVPGFSLLDPLIRKDIMYERLEFPPGVFTLHSVFEDHVKYTTTKNTVKRKLLRCLVCVTGEGLDLLIPFDVTGEFYVVEHRNPNAKTAKADKNACAYTLKQLIAMGVFTRPLVLKLLIGDPPSKPCGFTGVMKVVDIVKDWTVIAQTLDGNRKLLELPVLPFPEFAQSTNGKDLLESGSLRAELNHLRSGIADQYAKEIKVKTSLSLKPTKPQAGETRLPVLNGASAAQDKPFKQKTKTKK
;
A
#
# COMPACT_ATOMS: atom_id res chain seq x y z
N MET A 1 13.30 -14.07 -37.63
CA MET A 1 12.71 -14.11 -36.27
C MET A 1 11.34 -14.75 -36.42
N ALA A 2 11.16 -15.98 -35.94
CA ALA A 2 9.90 -16.71 -36.09
C ALA A 2 8.90 -16.20 -35.05
N SER A 3 7.81 -15.60 -35.51
CA SER A 3 6.63 -15.28 -34.70
C SER A 3 5.91 -16.60 -34.38
N GLY A 4 6.21 -17.18 -33.21
CA GLY A 4 5.45 -18.31 -32.70
C GLY A 4 4.01 -17.88 -32.43
N GLU A 5 3.07 -18.41 -33.20
CA GLU A 5 1.63 -18.25 -32.95
C GLU A 5 1.30 -18.86 -31.58
N PHE A 6 0.94 -18.01 -30.63
CA PHE A 6 0.40 -18.44 -29.34
C PHE A 6 -1.02 -18.97 -29.58
N HIS A 7 -1.16 -20.27 -29.74
CA HIS A 7 -2.47 -20.90 -29.67
C HIS A 7 -3.00 -20.77 -28.24
N PRO A 8 -4.18 -20.14 -28.03
CA PRO A 8 -4.77 -20.08 -26.70
C PRO A 8 -5.08 -21.50 -26.26
N VAL A 9 -4.39 -21.97 -25.21
CA VAL A 9 -4.69 -23.24 -24.57
C VAL A 9 -6.16 -23.20 -24.15
N SER A 10 -6.99 -24.02 -24.79
CA SER A 10 -8.41 -24.13 -24.46
C SER A 10 -8.51 -24.58 -23.01
N VAL A 11 -8.95 -23.68 -22.14
CA VAL A 11 -9.19 -24.00 -20.72
C VAL A 11 -10.27 -25.08 -20.69
N PRO A 12 -9.99 -26.28 -20.14
CA PRO A 12 -10.97 -27.35 -20.11
C PRO A 12 -12.21 -26.88 -19.35
N ARG A 13 -13.38 -26.96 -19.99
CA ARG A 13 -14.65 -26.75 -19.29
C ARG A 13 -14.78 -27.84 -18.23
N PRO A 14 -15.12 -27.51 -16.98
CA PRO A 14 -15.29 -28.52 -15.94
C PRO A 14 -16.33 -29.55 -16.41
N SER A 15 -15.92 -30.83 -16.46
CA SER A 15 -16.77 -31.93 -16.92
C SER A 15 -17.94 -32.22 -15.97
N SER A 16 -17.84 -31.74 -14.73
CA SER A 16 -18.87 -31.82 -13.71
C SER A 16 -19.59 -30.48 -13.54
N ALA A 17 -20.91 -30.50 -13.65
CA ALA A 17 -21.74 -29.34 -13.37
C ALA A 17 -21.69 -28.98 -11.86
N LEU A 18 -21.64 -27.68 -11.55
CA LEU A 18 -21.82 -27.19 -10.19
C LEU A 18 -23.27 -27.40 -9.76
N LEU A 19 -23.46 -28.07 -8.62
CA LEU A 19 -24.74 -28.23 -7.95
C LEU A 19 -24.91 -27.08 -6.97
N TRP A 20 -26.09 -26.47 -6.94
CA TRP A 20 -26.37 -25.27 -6.17
C TRP A 20 -27.36 -25.56 -5.05
N SER A 21 -27.12 -24.98 -3.87
CA SER A 21 -28.08 -24.98 -2.77
C SER A 21 -29.31 -24.12 -3.13
N GLU A 22 -30.48 -24.53 -2.67
CA GLU A 22 -31.71 -23.73 -2.72
C GLU A 22 -31.67 -22.55 -1.72
N LYS A 23 -30.82 -22.64 -0.69
CA LYS A 23 -30.67 -21.60 0.31
C LYS A 23 -29.80 -20.47 -0.23
N SER A 24 -30.34 -19.26 -0.23
CA SER A 24 -29.59 -18.03 -0.52
C SER A 24 -29.19 -17.33 0.79
N LEU A 25 -27.95 -16.87 0.86
CA LEU A 25 -27.38 -16.21 2.02
C LEU A 25 -26.59 -14.99 1.59
N ASN A 26 -26.73 -13.86 2.30
CA ASN A 26 -25.77 -12.77 2.17
C ASN A 26 -24.38 -13.20 2.66
N LEU A 27 -23.35 -12.44 2.29
CA LEU A 27 -21.97 -12.80 2.62
C LEU A 27 -21.71 -12.89 4.13
N GLU A 28 -22.38 -12.08 4.95
CA GLU A 28 -22.19 -12.14 6.41
C GLU A 28 -22.69 -13.47 6.97
N ALA A 29 -23.89 -13.91 6.58
CA ALA A 29 -24.45 -15.19 7.00
C ALA A 29 -23.64 -16.36 6.43
N LEU A 30 -23.22 -16.27 5.17
CA LEU A 30 -22.41 -17.29 4.52
C LEU A 30 -21.05 -17.49 5.21
N LEU A 31 -20.39 -16.40 5.62
CA LEU A 31 -19.12 -16.46 6.38
C LEU A 31 -19.29 -17.02 7.81
N LYS A 32 -20.51 -16.97 8.37
CA LYS A 32 -20.83 -17.60 9.67
C LYS A 32 -21.11 -19.10 9.52
N GLU A 33 -21.74 -19.51 8.42
CA GLU A 33 -22.14 -20.90 8.19
C GLU A 33 -21.06 -21.75 7.49
N SER A 34 -20.15 -21.12 6.74
CA SER A 34 -19.15 -21.81 5.93
C SER A 34 -17.74 -21.28 6.12
N THR A 35 -16.75 -22.18 6.05
CA THR A 35 -15.34 -21.82 6.01
C THR A 35 -14.90 -21.57 4.56
N LEU A 36 -14.16 -20.50 4.31
CA LEU A 36 -13.50 -20.27 3.02
C LEU A 36 -12.37 -21.32 2.79
N PRO A 37 -12.09 -21.73 1.54
CA PRO A 37 -12.70 -21.26 0.29
C PRO A 37 -14.04 -21.93 -0.04
N VAL A 38 -14.92 -21.23 -0.76
CA VAL A 38 -16.25 -21.73 -1.15
C VAL A 38 -16.67 -21.20 -2.52
N VAL A 39 -17.34 -22.05 -3.31
CA VAL A 39 -17.91 -21.67 -4.61
C VAL A 39 -19.34 -21.19 -4.43
N VAL A 40 -19.65 -20.01 -4.96
CA VAL A 40 -20.97 -19.39 -4.87
C VAL A 40 -21.42 -18.85 -6.23
N LYS A 41 -22.72 -18.62 -6.38
CA LYS A 41 -23.28 -17.77 -7.44
C LYS A 41 -24.22 -16.74 -6.84
N MET A 42 -24.28 -15.56 -7.43
CA MET A 42 -25.27 -14.56 -7.03
C MET A 42 -26.67 -15.06 -7.42
N ASN A 43 -27.68 -14.83 -6.57
CA ASN A 43 -29.05 -15.19 -6.89
C ASN A 43 -29.58 -14.29 -8.02
N ALA A 44 -30.22 -14.87 -9.04
CA ALA A 44 -30.74 -14.12 -10.19
C ALA A 44 -31.97 -13.26 -9.84
N ALA A 45 -32.69 -13.62 -8.77
CA ALA A 45 -33.83 -12.86 -8.26
C ALA A 45 -33.39 -11.52 -7.63
N ASP A 46 -32.13 -11.39 -7.23
CA ASP A 46 -31.59 -10.11 -6.78
C ASP A 46 -31.44 -9.18 -7.97
N ASP A 47 -32.25 -8.13 -7.92
CA ASP A 47 -32.54 -7.18 -8.99
C ASP A 47 -31.26 -6.58 -9.59
N SER A 48 -30.80 -7.18 -10.70
CA SER A 48 -29.63 -6.74 -11.47
C SER A 48 -29.72 -5.28 -11.90
N SER A 49 -30.92 -4.69 -11.88
CA SER A 49 -31.16 -3.26 -12.12
C SER A 49 -30.43 -2.34 -11.13
N LYS A 50 -30.14 -2.82 -9.91
CA LYS A 50 -29.41 -2.05 -8.89
C LYS A 50 -27.89 -2.07 -9.09
N LEU A 51 -27.38 -3.05 -9.84
CA LEU A 51 -25.97 -3.18 -10.15
C LEU A 51 -25.64 -2.44 -11.45
N LYS A 52 -24.54 -1.69 -11.48
CA LYS A 52 -24.09 -1.09 -12.75
C LYS A 52 -23.71 -2.18 -13.74
N LYS A 53 -23.98 -1.93 -15.03
CA LYS A 53 -23.84 -2.86 -16.16
C LYS A 53 -22.52 -3.66 -16.16
N ASP A 54 -21.38 -3.02 -15.87
CA ASP A 54 -20.07 -3.68 -15.91
C ASP A 54 -19.78 -4.57 -14.71
N ALA A 55 -20.38 -4.25 -13.56
CA ALA A 55 -20.22 -5.02 -12.34
C ALA A 55 -21.16 -6.23 -12.32
N GLY A 56 -22.36 -6.07 -12.88
CA GLY A 56 -23.38 -7.13 -12.91
C GLY A 56 -22.93 -8.38 -13.66
N THR A 57 -22.22 -8.21 -14.79
CA THR A 57 -21.78 -9.36 -15.61
C THR A 57 -20.78 -10.25 -14.90
N LEU A 58 -19.89 -9.67 -14.08
CA LEU A 58 -18.92 -10.45 -13.30
C LEU A 58 -19.57 -11.19 -12.14
N LEU A 59 -20.57 -10.59 -11.48
CA LEU A 59 -21.25 -11.22 -10.34
C LEU A 59 -22.25 -12.32 -10.74
N GLN A 60 -22.72 -12.31 -11.98
CA GLN A 60 -23.62 -13.36 -12.51
C GLN A 60 -22.89 -14.68 -12.77
N GLN A 61 -21.56 -14.68 -12.83
CA GLN A 61 -20.76 -15.88 -13.00
C GLN A 61 -20.53 -16.57 -11.65
N PRO A 62 -20.29 -17.90 -11.63
CA PRO A 62 -19.79 -18.58 -10.45
C PRO A 62 -18.50 -17.94 -9.94
N LEU A 63 -18.42 -17.75 -8.62
CA LEU A 63 -17.30 -17.12 -7.93
C LEU A 63 -16.69 -18.09 -6.92
N LEU A 64 -15.36 -18.13 -6.86
CA LEU A 64 -14.63 -18.75 -5.77
C LEU A 64 -14.30 -17.70 -4.71
N LEU A 65 -15.03 -17.72 -3.59
CA LEU A 65 -14.72 -16.92 -2.41
C LEU A 65 -13.51 -17.55 -1.71
N PHE A 66 -12.47 -16.77 -1.43
CA PHE A 66 -11.20 -17.34 -0.99
C PHE A 66 -10.69 -16.77 0.33
N LYS A 67 -10.69 -15.45 0.48
CA LYS A 67 -10.09 -14.79 1.64
C LYS A 67 -10.94 -13.65 2.16
N GLU A 68 -11.21 -13.68 3.46
CA GLU A 68 -11.79 -12.57 4.19
C GLU A 68 -10.71 -11.54 4.55
N SER A 69 -11.04 -10.25 4.40
CA SER A 69 -10.16 -9.15 4.75
C SER A 69 -10.95 -8.08 5.51
N LYS A 70 -10.42 -7.69 6.67
CA LYS A 70 -10.94 -6.60 7.51
C LYS A 70 -9.84 -5.57 7.69
N GLY A 71 -10.18 -4.30 7.55
CA GLY A 71 -9.19 -3.25 7.73
C GLY A 71 -9.75 -1.87 7.46
N PHE A 72 -8.85 -0.95 7.12
CA PHE A 72 -9.20 0.38 6.69
C PHE A 72 -8.80 0.55 5.22
N LYS A 73 -9.56 1.36 4.49
CA LYS A 73 -9.23 1.81 3.15
C LYS A 73 -9.35 3.32 3.06
N VAL A 74 -8.41 3.93 2.35
CA VAL A 74 -8.41 5.36 2.07
C VAL A 74 -9.11 5.58 0.73
N ILE A 75 -10.16 6.40 0.72
CA ILE A 75 -10.83 6.83 -0.50
C ILE A 75 -10.21 8.15 -0.93
N ALA A 76 -9.68 8.18 -2.15
CA ALA A 76 -9.04 9.37 -2.68
C ALA A 76 -9.51 9.66 -4.11
N LYS A 77 -9.43 10.92 -4.51
CA LYS A 77 -9.63 11.37 -5.89
C LYS A 77 -8.29 11.67 -6.53
N ASN A 78 -8.13 11.24 -7.77
CA ASN A 78 -6.97 11.61 -8.56
C ASN A 78 -6.94 13.13 -8.81
N VAL A 79 -5.74 13.70 -8.82
CA VAL A 79 -5.51 15.13 -9.11
C VAL A 79 -4.99 15.20 -10.54
N SER A 80 -5.76 15.80 -11.45
CA SER A 80 -5.47 15.80 -12.89
C SER A 80 -4.49 16.89 -13.32
N SER A 81 -4.37 17.96 -12.53
CA SER A 81 -3.44 19.06 -12.79
C SER A 81 -2.89 19.61 -11.49
N LEU A 82 -1.58 19.76 -11.44
CA LEU A 82 -0.84 20.42 -10.37
C LEU A 82 -0.77 21.95 -10.56
N VAL A 83 -1.63 22.53 -11.42
CA VAL A 83 -1.74 23.99 -11.50
C VAL A 83 -2.32 24.48 -10.19
N ALA A 84 -1.42 24.80 -9.28
CA ALA A 84 -1.69 25.54 -8.07
C ALA A 84 -2.23 26.90 -8.49
N VAL A 85 -3.55 27.04 -8.52
CA VAL A 85 -4.13 28.38 -8.58
C VAL A 85 -3.84 28.99 -7.21
N ARG A 86 -2.76 29.78 -7.12
CA ARG A 86 -2.47 30.60 -5.94
C ARG A 86 -3.59 31.62 -5.83
N THR A 87 -4.66 31.23 -5.14
CA THR A 87 -5.64 32.20 -4.68
C THR A 87 -5.00 32.97 -3.54
N SER A 88 -5.09 34.29 -3.57
CA SER A 88 -4.35 35.20 -2.68
C SER A 88 -4.72 35.08 -1.19
N ARG A 89 -5.64 34.19 -0.81
CA ARG A 89 -6.09 33.99 0.58
C ARG A 89 -6.24 32.52 1.04
N ASP A 90 -6.42 31.54 0.15
CA ASP A 90 -6.86 30.17 0.53
C ASP A 90 -5.87 29.04 0.18
N GLY A 91 -4.64 29.38 -0.19
CA GLY A 91 -3.59 28.41 -0.49
C GLY A 91 -3.70 27.75 -1.87
N VAL A 92 -2.92 26.67 -2.05
CA VAL A 92 -2.84 25.88 -3.29
C VAL A 92 -4.10 25.05 -3.49
N GLN A 93 -4.93 25.44 -4.46
CA GLN A 93 -6.03 24.59 -4.92
C GLN A 93 -5.55 23.62 -6.01
N TYR A 94 -5.88 22.34 -5.83
CA TYR A 94 -5.61 21.28 -6.79
C TYR A 94 -6.87 20.98 -7.61
N ARG A 95 -6.71 20.85 -8.93
CA ARG A 95 -7.82 20.44 -9.79
C ARG A 95 -8.05 18.94 -9.66
N GLU A 96 -9.13 18.57 -8.99
CA GLU A 96 -9.60 17.18 -8.94
C GLU A 96 -10.03 16.73 -10.35
N GLY A 97 -9.62 15.53 -10.78
CA GLY A 97 -10.03 14.97 -12.04
C GLY A 97 -9.66 13.50 -12.20
N GLY A 98 -10.49 12.76 -12.93
CA GLY A 98 -10.34 11.32 -13.11
C GLY A 98 -11.14 10.49 -12.11
N ALA A 99 -10.83 9.19 -12.06
CA ALA A 99 -11.60 8.24 -11.25
C ALA A 99 -11.27 8.37 -9.74
N THR A 100 -12.23 7.98 -8.91
CA THR A 100 -11.98 7.76 -7.48
C THR A 100 -11.18 6.47 -7.33
N ILE A 101 -10.17 6.50 -6.47
CA ILE A 101 -9.35 5.34 -6.13
C ILE A 101 -9.56 4.95 -4.67
N VAL A 102 -9.32 3.69 -4.37
CA VAL A 102 -9.37 3.09 -3.05
C VAL A 102 -8.01 2.48 -2.77
N ILE A 103 -7.39 2.90 -1.68
CA ILE A 103 -6.06 2.46 -1.28
C ILE A 103 -6.18 1.69 0.04
N PRO A 104 -5.89 0.38 0.06
CA PRO A 104 -5.88 -0.38 1.30
C PRO A 104 -4.74 0.10 2.20
N VAL A 105 -4.95 0.10 3.52
CA VAL A 105 -3.91 0.53 4.47
C VAL A 105 -2.66 -0.34 4.43
N GLN A 106 -2.78 -1.58 3.96
CA GLN A 106 -1.69 -2.53 3.76
C GLN A 106 -0.94 -2.33 2.43
N TYR A 107 -1.31 -1.33 1.61
CA TYR A 107 -0.60 -1.03 0.37
C TYR A 107 0.88 -0.69 0.67
N PRO A 108 1.85 -1.39 0.05
CA PRO A 108 3.27 -1.27 0.35
C PRO A 108 3.90 -0.03 -0.32
N GLY A 109 3.20 1.10 -0.31
CA GLY A 109 3.66 2.35 -0.90
C GLY A 109 4.04 3.41 0.12
N TRP A 110 4.90 4.31 -0.34
CA TRP A 110 5.35 5.48 0.40
C TRP A 110 4.74 6.74 -0.18
N PHE A 111 4.22 7.58 0.70
CA PHE A 111 3.52 8.80 0.37
C PHE A 111 4.20 9.99 1.02
N ARG A 112 4.15 11.11 0.33
CA ARG A 112 4.44 12.41 0.90
C ARG A 112 3.17 13.22 1.00
N VAL A 113 3.01 13.93 2.11
CA VAL A 113 2.01 14.99 2.21
C VAL A 113 2.49 16.21 1.45
N LEU A 114 1.68 16.69 0.50
CA LEU A 114 1.94 17.94 -0.20
C LEU A 114 1.43 19.11 0.66
N GLU A 115 2.33 19.69 1.45
CA GLU A 115 2.18 21.00 2.10
C GLU A 115 3.09 22.02 1.39
N GLU A 116 2.71 23.30 1.40
CA GLU A 116 3.20 24.37 0.49
C GLU A 116 4.72 24.60 0.51
N ASP A 117 5.44 24.14 1.53
CA ASP A 117 6.83 24.54 1.79
C ASP A 117 7.85 23.41 1.86
N THR A 118 7.43 22.14 1.71
CA THR A 118 8.36 21.01 1.82
C THR A 118 9.04 20.75 0.48
N VAL A 119 10.32 20.35 0.50
CA VAL A 119 11.06 19.91 -0.70
C VAL A 119 11.86 18.66 -0.38
N PRO A 120 12.06 17.75 -1.36
CA PRO A 120 12.98 16.63 -1.16
C PRO A 120 14.40 17.16 -0.94
N ILE A 121 15.18 16.42 -0.15
CA ILE A 121 16.62 16.65 -0.06
C ILE A 121 17.23 16.17 -1.38
N LEU A 122 17.99 17.04 -2.06
CA LEU A 122 18.45 16.79 -3.43
C LEU A 122 19.84 16.15 -3.54
N SER A 123 20.58 16.04 -2.44
CA SER A 123 21.93 15.47 -2.41
C SER A 123 22.21 14.71 -1.13
N VAL A 124 23.07 13.71 -1.25
CA VAL A 124 23.51 12.88 -0.12
C VAL A 124 24.32 13.69 0.88
N SER A 125 25.11 14.67 0.41
CA SER A 125 25.79 15.62 1.29
C SER A 125 24.82 16.40 2.19
N ASN A 126 23.68 16.85 1.66
CA ASN A 126 22.66 17.54 2.47
C ASN A 126 21.96 16.57 3.43
N LEU A 127 21.71 15.34 2.99
CA LEU A 127 21.17 14.28 3.85
C LEU A 127 22.08 13.97 5.03
N ALA A 128 23.40 13.96 4.80
CA ALA A 128 24.42 13.78 5.82
C ALA A 128 24.55 14.95 6.81
N ARG A 129 23.99 16.12 6.51
CA ARG A 129 23.89 17.23 7.48
C ARG A 129 22.72 17.03 8.44
N VAL A 130 21.63 16.45 7.93
CA VAL A 130 20.41 16.15 8.70
C VAL A 130 20.61 14.88 9.54
N MET A 131 21.34 13.88 9.02
CA MET A 131 21.59 12.57 9.66
C MET A 131 20.30 11.89 10.17
N PRO A 132 19.26 11.72 9.33
CA PRO A 132 18.06 11.02 9.78
C PRO A 132 18.36 9.55 10.07
N THR A 133 17.60 8.92 10.96
CA THR A 133 17.77 7.47 11.24
C THR A 133 17.50 6.61 10.00
N SER A 134 16.51 7.00 9.19
CA SER A 134 16.19 6.36 7.92
C SER A 134 15.73 7.40 6.91
N PHE A 135 15.94 7.11 5.64
CA PHE A 135 15.46 7.94 4.54
C PHE A 135 14.97 7.07 3.38
N LEU A 136 14.08 7.66 2.58
CA LEU A 136 13.58 7.08 1.34
C LEU A 136 14.30 7.75 0.17
N SER A 137 14.86 6.96 -0.74
CA SER A 137 15.21 7.47 -2.07
C SER A 137 14.09 7.15 -3.06
N ALA A 138 13.52 8.18 -3.69
CA ALA A 138 12.50 7.99 -4.73
C ALA A 138 13.08 7.62 -6.11
N LYS A 139 14.41 7.66 -6.27
CA LYS A 139 15.14 7.33 -7.51
C LYS A 139 16.19 6.27 -7.24
N ARG A 140 16.68 5.64 -8.31
CA ARG A 140 17.86 4.76 -8.23
C ARG A 140 19.06 5.56 -7.73
N VAL A 141 19.85 4.96 -6.83
CA VAL A 141 20.99 5.62 -6.20
C VAL A 141 22.25 4.82 -6.50
N PRO A 142 23.28 5.42 -7.14
CA PRO A 142 24.56 4.75 -7.26
C PRO A 142 25.25 4.68 -5.89
N GLY A 143 25.80 3.52 -5.57
CA GLY A 143 26.56 3.31 -4.35
C GLY A 143 27.54 2.16 -4.49
N PHE A 144 28.10 1.74 -3.36
CA PHE A 144 29.05 0.64 -3.28
C PHE A 144 28.53 -0.42 -2.31
N SER A 145 28.45 -1.67 -2.76
CA SER A 145 28.18 -2.84 -1.91
C SER A 145 29.49 -3.57 -1.63
N LEU A 146 29.63 -4.17 -0.45
CA LEU A 146 30.75 -5.06 -0.16
C LEU A 146 30.60 -6.36 -0.98
N LEU A 147 31.66 -6.78 -1.70
CA LEU A 147 31.62 -8.01 -2.51
C LEU A 147 31.60 -9.28 -1.66
N ASP A 148 32.42 -9.30 -0.61
CA ASP A 148 32.51 -10.43 0.32
C ASP A 148 32.70 -9.91 1.76
N PRO A 149 31.68 -10.06 2.63
CA PRO A 149 31.77 -9.63 4.02
C PRO A 149 32.71 -10.49 4.89
N LEU A 150 33.11 -11.67 4.42
CA LEU A 150 33.98 -12.59 5.17
C LEU A 150 35.47 -12.24 5.02
N ILE A 151 35.85 -11.59 3.93
CA ILE A 151 37.25 -11.25 3.63
C ILE A 151 37.61 -9.90 4.24
N ARG A 152 38.18 -9.91 5.45
CA ARG A 152 38.61 -8.68 6.16
C ARG A 152 39.92 -8.08 5.65
N LYS A 153 40.79 -8.86 4.99
CA LYS A 153 42.16 -8.45 4.65
C LYS A 153 42.27 -7.65 3.35
N ASP A 154 41.24 -7.64 2.51
CA ASP A 154 41.20 -6.83 1.28
C ASP A 154 39.75 -6.44 0.96
N ILE A 155 39.23 -5.45 1.69
CA ILE A 155 37.85 -4.98 1.54
C ILE A 155 37.67 -4.43 0.12
N MET A 156 36.90 -5.13 -0.69
CA MET A 156 36.62 -4.78 -2.08
C MET A 156 35.13 -4.56 -2.28
N TYR A 157 34.81 -3.44 -2.90
CA TYR A 157 33.43 -3.06 -3.17
C TYR A 157 33.07 -3.26 -4.64
N GLU A 158 31.79 -3.42 -4.91
CA GLU A 158 31.22 -3.34 -6.25
C GLU A 158 30.38 -2.07 -6.36
N ARG A 159 30.56 -1.33 -7.46
CA ARG A 159 29.73 -0.15 -7.74
C ARG A 159 28.42 -0.60 -8.41
N LEU A 160 27.29 -0.35 -7.74
CA LEU A 160 25.97 -0.76 -8.19
C LEU A 160 24.99 0.43 -8.18
N GLU A 161 23.88 0.28 -8.92
CA GLU A 161 22.72 1.17 -8.79
C GLU A 161 21.63 0.49 -7.98
N PHE A 162 21.36 1.02 -6.78
CA PHE A 162 20.33 0.50 -5.90
C PHE A 162 18.96 1.01 -6.31
N PRO A 163 17.90 0.19 -6.25
CA PRO A 163 16.54 0.62 -6.57
C PRO A 163 16.01 1.66 -5.58
N PRO A 164 14.95 2.42 -5.94
CA PRO A 164 14.21 3.23 -4.98
C PRO A 164 13.79 2.40 -3.76
N GLY A 165 13.92 2.96 -2.56
CA GLY A 165 13.67 2.21 -1.33
C GLY A 165 14.02 3.00 -0.07
N VAL A 166 13.79 2.35 1.08
CA VAL A 166 14.17 2.86 2.39
C VAL A 166 15.58 2.38 2.73
N PHE A 167 16.38 3.30 3.24
CA PHE A 167 17.74 3.08 3.69
C PHE A 167 17.85 3.50 5.15
N THR A 168 18.39 2.64 6.00
CA THR A 168 18.74 2.96 7.39
C THR A 168 20.14 3.55 7.40
N LEU A 169 20.30 4.74 7.97
CA LEU A 169 21.57 5.45 8.01
C LEU A 169 22.28 5.13 9.33
N HIS A 170 23.55 4.72 9.25
CA HIS A 170 24.36 4.38 10.42
C HIS A 170 25.38 5.46 10.77
N SER A 171 26.22 5.84 9.80
CA SER A 171 27.34 6.74 10.04
C SER A 171 27.83 7.38 8.73
N VAL A 172 28.86 8.21 8.85
CA VAL A 172 29.62 8.75 7.73
C VAL A 172 30.95 8.00 7.66
N PHE A 173 31.31 7.53 6.47
CA PHE A 173 32.59 6.90 6.18
C PHE A 173 33.44 7.83 5.31
N GLU A 174 34.71 8.01 5.65
CA GLU A 174 35.65 8.84 4.90
C GLU A 174 37.00 8.13 4.80
N ASP A 175 37.22 7.42 3.70
CA ASP A 175 38.48 6.75 3.40
C ASP A 175 38.56 6.37 1.90
N HIS A 176 39.62 5.69 1.51
CA HIS A 176 39.81 5.11 0.20
C HIS A 176 38.92 3.89 0.00
N VAL A 177 37.96 4.01 -0.92
CA VAL A 177 37.14 2.88 -1.36
C VAL A 177 37.84 2.20 -2.55
N LYS A 178 38.18 0.92 -2.38
CA LYS A 178 38.67 0.05 -3.46
C LYS A 178 37.47 -0.67 -4.08
N TYR A 179 37.21 -0.45 -5.37
CA TYR A 179 36.03 -1.02 -6.01
C TYR A 179 36.30 -1.55 -7.42
N THR A 180 35.56 -2.57 -7.81
CA THR A 180 35.53 -3.09 -9.18
C THR A 180 34.51 -2.33 -10.01
N THR A 181 34.83 -2.19 -11.30
CA THR A 181 33.91 -1.67 -12.31
C THR A 181 33.43 -2.80 -13.21
N THR A 182 32.40 -2.57 -14.01
CA THR A 182 31.87 -3.55 -14.99
C THR A 182 32.91 -4.09 -15.98
N LYS A 183 34.07 -3.43 -16.12
CA LYS A 183 35.20 -3.87 -16.96
C LYS A 183 36.26 -4.67 -16.18
N ASN A 184 35.95 -5.16 -14.98
CA ASN A 184 36.89 -5.81 -14.05
C ASN A 184 38.13 -4.98 -13.70
N THR A 185 38.11 -3.66 -13.94
CA THR A 185 39.20 -2.77 -13.51
C THR A 185 38.98 -2.37 -12.06
N VAL A 186 40.02 -2.56 -11.24
CA VAL A 186 40.04 -2.15 -9.84
C VAL A 186 40.43 -0.68 -9.76
N LYS A 187 39.62 0.11 -9.07
CA LYS A 187 39.87 1.53 -8.80
C LYS A 187 39.97 1.77 -7.30
N ARG A 188 40.76 2.77 -6.91
CA ARG A 188 40.85 3.26 -5.53
C ARG A 188 40.62 4.76 -5.54
N LYS A 189 39.64 5.24 -4.76
CA LYS A 189 39.31 6.67 -4.67
C LYS A 189 39.02 7.04 -3.21
N LEU A 190 39.62 8.13 -2.73
CA LEU A 190 39.24 8.75 -1.46
C LEU A 190 37.81 9.31 -1.61
N LEU A 191 36.88 8.80 -0.80
CA LEU A 191 35.48 9.15 -0.88
C LEU A 191 34.92 9.40 0.51
N ARG A 192 33.99 10.35 0.59
CA ARG A 192 33.12 10.55 1.74
C ARG A 192 31.74 10.00 1.41
N CYS A 193 31.28 9.05 2.19
CA CYS A 193 30.06 8.27 1.95
C CYS A 193 29.17 8.24 3.19
N LEU A 194 27.86 8.09 2.99
CA LEU A 194 26.97 7.59 4.02
C LEU A 194 27.07 6.07 4.08
N VAL A 195 27.19 5.53 5.29
CA VAL A 195 27.04 4.10 5.56
C VAL A 195 25.57 3.84 5.82
N CYS A 196 24.96 3.00 4.99
CA CYS A 196 23.55 2.69 5.08
C CYS A 196 23.30 1.18 4.98
N VAL A 197 22.10 0.76 5.38
CA VAL A 197 21.59 -0.60 5.24
C VAL A 197 20.29 -0.58 4.46
N THR A 198 20.14 -1.43 3.45
CA THR A 198 18.86 -1.58 2.72
C THR A 198 17.79 -2.25 3.60
N GLY A 199 16.53 -2.20 3.16
CA GLY A 199 15.47 -3.02 3.76
C GLY A 199 15.72 -4.53 3.75
N GLU A 200 16.67 -5.02 2.93
CA GLU A 200 17.08 -6.43 2.86
C GLU A 200 18.27 -6.74 3.77
N GLY A 201 18.81 -5.75 4.49
CA GLY A 201 19.95 -5.94 5.38
C GLY A 201 21.32 -5.83 4.69
N LEU A 202 21.39 -5.28 3.48
CA LEU A 202 22.65 -5.13 2.76
C LEU A 202 23.34 -3.81 3.15
N ASP A 203 24.59 -3.90 3.61
CA ASP A 203 25.46 -2.75 3.87
C ASP A 203 25.90 -2.08 2.56
N LEU A 204 25.78 -0.75 2.50
CA LEU A 204 26.17 0.03 1.34
C LEU A 204 26.77 1.39 1.70
N LEU A 205 27.65 1.86 0.84
CA LEU A 205 28.23 3.19 0.90
C LEU A 205 27.64 4.06 -0.21
N ILE A 206 26.97 5.16 0.14
CA ILE A 206 26.45 6.14 -0.82
C ILE A 206 27.35 7.39 -0.79
N PRO A 207 28.05 7.72 -1.88
CA PRO A 207 28.91 8.89 -1.93
C PRO A 207 28.18 10.22 -1.78
N PHE A 208 28.84 11.21 -1.17
CA PHE A 208 28.26 12.53 -0.91
C PHE A 208 27.97 13.37 -2.17
N ASP A 209 28.69 13.10 -3.27
CA ASP A 209 28.50 13.74 -4.57
C ASP A 209 27.28 13.24 -5.33
N VAL A 210 26.59 12.20 -4.82
CA VAL A 210 25.37 11.68 -5.41
C VAL A 210 24.19 12.63 -5.19
N THR A 211 23.54 12.98 -6.29
CA THR A 211 22.28 13.73 -6.33
C THR A 211 21.08 12.79 -6.44
N GLY A 212 19.94 13.17 -5.87
CA GLY A 212 18.74 12.35 -5.90
C GLY A 212 17.51 13.09 -5.39
N GLU A 213 16.47 12.33 -5.03
CA GLU A 213 15.31 12.84 -4.30
C GLU A 213 15.13 12.01 -3.04
N PHE A 214 15.61 12.56 -1.92
CA PHE A 214 15.62 11.90 -0.63
C PHE A 214 14.56 12.51 0.28
N TYR A 215 13.85 11.65 1.01
CA TYR A 215 12.81 12.02 1.95
C TYR A 215 13.12 11.41 3.31
N VAL A 216 12.93 12.16 4.39
CA VAL A 216 13.16 11.63 5.74
C VAL A 216 12.07 10.63 6.08
N VAL A 217 12.46 9.47 6.62
CA VAL A 217 11.54 8.44 7.12
C VAL A 217 11.63 8.46 8.64
N GLU A 218 10.88 9.37 9.26
CA GLU A 218 10.85 9.49 10.72
C GLU A 218 9.43 9.45 11.26
N HIS A 219 9.28 8.76 12.38
CA HIS A 219 8.15 9.01 13.27
C HIS A 219 8.35 10.39 13.87
N ARG A 220 7.58 11.37 13.37
CA ARG A 220 7.57 12.73 13.88
C ARG A 220 7.33 12.64 15.40
N ASN A 221 8.39 12.75 16.20
CA ASN A 221 8.25 12.80 17.64
C ASN A 221 7.72 14.20 17.95
N PRO A 222 6.45 14.36 18.33
CA PRO A 222 5.86 15.68 18.55
C PRO A 222 6.58 16.47 19.66
N ASN A 223 7.38 15.80 20.49
CA ASN A 223 8.11 16.39 21.60
C ASN A 223 9.55 16.80 21.25
N ALA A 224 10.03 16.53 20.03
CA ALA A 224 11.36 16.94 19.61
C ALA A 224 11.40 18.46 19.41
N LYS A 225 12.04 19.18 20.33
CA LYS A 225 12.22 20.64 20.31
C LYS A 225 13.00 21.17 19.09
N THR A 226 13.49 20.30 18.22
CA THR A 226 14.21 20.60 16.96
C THR A 226 13.29 20.74 15.75
N ALA A 227 11.96 20.57 15.89
CA ALA A 227 10.98 20.57 14.79
C ALA A 227 10.86 21.87 13.98
N LYS A 228 11.58 22.95 14.34
CA LYS A 228 11.56 24.22 13.60
C LYS A 228 12.66 24.37 12.56
N ALA A 229 13.67 23.48 12.52
CA ALA A 229 14.85 23.69 11.69
C ALA A 229 14.74 23.12 10.27
N ASP A 230 13.96 22.07 10.05
CA ASP A 230 14.00 21.37 8.77
C ASP A 230 12.63 21.33 8.09
N LYS A 231 12.46 22.17 7.06
CA LYS A 231 11.39 22.10 6.04
C LYS A 231 11.55 20.86 5.13
N ASN A 232 12.18 19.80 5.62
CA ASN A 232 12.50 18.63 4.84
C ASN A 232 11.24 17.81 4.59
N ALA A 233 11.06 17.37 3.34
CA ALA A 233 9.95 16.52 3.00
C ALA A 233 10.09 15.14 3.65
N CYS A 234 9.06 14.72 4.39
CA CYS A 234 8.99 13.40 4.99
C CYS A 234 8.20 12.42 4.10
N ALA A 235 8.55 11.14 4.19
CA ALA A 235 7.84 10.04 3.56
C ALA A 235 7.16 9.16 4.63
N TYR A 236 5.94 8.74 4.34
CA TYR A 236 5.09 7.98 5.24
C TYR A 236 4.38 6.84 4.51
N THR A 237 4.21 5.71 5.18
CA THR A 237 3.22 4.71 4.79
C THR A 237 1.81 5.19 5.16
N LEU A 238 0.76 4.65 4.53
CA LEU A 238 -0.62 4.96 4.93
C LEU A 238 -0.88 4.58 6.40
N LYS A 239 -0.34 3.45 6.85
CA LYS A 239 -0.46 3.01 8.25
C LYS A 239 0.08 4.08 9.22
N GLN A 240 1.22 4.69 8.92
CA GLN A 240 1.79 5.78 9.71
C GLN A 240 0.89 7.03 9.69
N LEU A 241 0.43 7.46 8.51
CA LEU A 241 -0.46 8.62 8.40
C LEU A 241 -1.75 8.44 9.21
N ILE A 242 -2.33 7.24 9.22
CA ILE A 242 -3.55 6.95 9.99
C ILE A 242 -3.25 6.99 11.49
N ALA A 243 -2.16 6.36 11.92
CA ALA A 243 -1.74 6.36 13.32
C ALA A 243 -1.45 7.78 13.84
N MET A 244 -1.00 8.69 12.97
CA MET A 244 -0.77 10.09 13.30
C MET A 244 -2.05 10.94 13.34
N GLY A 245 -3.20 10.42 12.89
CA GLY A 245 -4.45 11.17 12.91
C GLY A 245 -4.50 12.36 11.95
N VAL A 246 -3.65 12.40 10.92
CA VAL A 246 -3.54 13.57 10.02
C VAL A 246 -4.73 13.75 9.07
N PHE A 247 -5.62 12.77 9.00
CA PHE A 247 -6.81 12.79 8.14
C PHE A 247 -8.01 13.55 8.72
N THR A 248 -7.79 14.39 9.74
CA THR A 248 -8.81 15.31 10.26
C THR A 248 -9.11 16.46 9.30
N ARG A 249 -8.29 16.66 8.26
CA ARG A 249 -8.46 17.67 7.21
C ARG A 249 -8.24 17.03 5.83
N PRO A 250 -8.79 17.60 4.75
CA PRO A 250 -8.47 17.17 3.39
C PRO A 250 -6.96 17.22 3.16
N LEU A 251 -6.39 16.06 2.80
CA LEU A 251 -4.95 15.88 2.63
C LEU A 251 -4.65 15.58 1.18
N VAL A 252 -3.58 16.17 0.63
CA VAL A 252 -3.09 15.81 -0.70
C VAL A 252 -1.81 14.99 -0.53
N LEU A 253 -1.85 13.78 -1.09
CA LEU A 253 -0.76 12.82 -1.05
C LEU A 253 -0.12 12.68 -2.42
N LYS A 254 1.21 12.64 -2.47
CA LYS A 254 1.99 12.21 -3.62
C LYS A 254 2.56 10.82 -3.34
N LEU A 255 2.27 9.85 -4.20
CA LEU A 255 2.93 8.56 -4.21
C LEU A 255 4.38 8.75 -4.62
N LEU A 256 5.30 8.39 -3.73
CA LEU A 256 6.74 8.43 -3.98
C LEU A 256 7.26 7.09 -4.52
N ILE A 257 6.83 5.99 -3.90
CA ILE A 257 7.18 4.62 -4.29
C ILE A 257 5.94 3.75 -4.14
N GLY A 258 5.73 2.86 -5.10
CA GLY A 258 4.66 1.87 -5.12
C GLY A 258 4.02 1.78 -6.50
N ASP A 259 3.27 0.70 -6.74
CA ASP A 259 2.63 0.47 -8.03
C ASP A 259 1.38 1.35 -8.21
N PRO A 260 1.18 1.96 -9.38
CA PRO A 260 -0.05 2.68 -9.69
C PRO A 260 -1.25 1.70 -9.76
N PRO A 261 -2.50 2.21 -9.82
CA PRO A 261 -3.67 1.35 -10.01
C PRO A 261 -3.52 0.47 -11.25
N SER A 262 -3.78 -0.83 -11.10
CA SER A 262 -3.68 -1.81 -12.20
C SER A 262 -4.65 -1.52 -13.35
N LYS A 263 -5.79 -0.88 -13.06
CA LYS A 263 -6.71 -0.37 -14.08
C LYS A 263 -6.32 1.05 -14.51
N PRO A 264 -6.07 1.30 -15.82
CA PRO A 264 -5.80 2.64 -16.33
C PRO A 264 -6.89 3.64 -15.96
N CYS A 265 -6.52 4.73 -15.31
CA CYS A 265 -7.46 5.76 -14.85
C CYS A 265 -6.91 7.19 -14.90
N GLY A 266 -5.82 7.40 -15.67
CA GLY A 266 -5.12 8.70 -15.73
C GLY A 266 -4.44 9.07 -14.41
N PHE A 267 -4.02 8.08 -13.62
CA PHE A 267 -3.38 8.29 -12.32
C PHE A 267 -2.09 9.09 -12.47
N THR A 268 -2.00 10.23 -11.77
CA THR A 268 -0.85 11.16 -11.87
C THR A 268 0.19 10.94 -10.78
N GLY A 269 -0.04 9.99 -9.87
CA GLY A 269 0.72 9.85 -8.64
C GLY A 269 0.32 10.83 -7.54
N VAL A 270 -0.56 11.81 -7.81
CA VAL A 270 -1.07 12.77 -6.82
C VAL A 270 -2.56 12.56 -6.60
N MET A 271 -2.96 12.49 -5.33
CA MET A 271 -4.32 12.19 -4.93
C MET A 271 -4.75 13.04 -3.74
N LYS A 272 -6.01 13.48 -3.76
CA LYS A 272 -6.65 14.15 -2.63
C LYS A 272 -7.47 13.13 -1.86
N VAL A 273 -7.13 12.95 -0.59
CA VAL A 273 -7.83 12.04 0.31
C VAL A 273 -9.17 12.66 0.68
N VAL A 274 -10.23 11.87 0.48
CA VAL A 274 -11.62 12.27 0.72
C VAL A 274 -12.13 11.66 2.02
N ASP A 275 -11.84 10.39 2.26
CA ASP A 275 -12.39 9.65 3.39
C ASP A 275 -11.50 8.46 3.79
N ILE A 276 -11.71 7.97 5.01
CA ILE A 276 -11.16 6.71 5.51
C ILE A 276 -12.29 5.86 6.02
N VAL A 277 -12.47 4.72 5.38
CA VAL A 277 -13.54 3.78 5.72
C VAL A 277 -12.97 2.55 6.38
N LYS A 278 -13.62 2.08 7.45
CA LYS A 278 -13.44 0.71 7.91
C LYS A 278 -14.16 -0.19 6.92
N ASP A 279 -13.46 -1.20 6.42
CA ASP A 279 -13.96 -2.07 5.36
C ASP A 279 -13.87 -3.54 5.76
N TRP A 280 -14.88 -4.30 5.35
CA TRP A 280 -14.96 -5.74 5.51
C TRP A 280 -15.31 -6.34 4.15
N THR A 281 -14.36 -7.03 3.54
CA THR A 281 -14.48 -7.56 2.18
C THR A 281 -14.07 -9.01 2.09
N VAL A 282 -14.60 -9.73 1.11
CA VAL A 282 -14.14 -11.04 0.68
C VAL A 282 -13.51 -10.91 -0.70
N ILE A 283 -12.32 -11.48 -0.87
CA ILE A 283 -11.67 -11.60 -2.17
C ILE A 283 -12.24 -12.83 -2.86
N ALA A 284 -12.75 -12.61 -4.07
CA ALA A 284 -13.35 -13.64 -4.90
C ALA A 284 -12.72 -13.64 -6.30
N GLN A 285 -12.81 -14.80 -6.96
CA GLN A 285 -12.34 -14.99 -8.33
C GLN A 285 -13.46 -15.53 -9.22
N THR A 286 -13.58 -15.02 -10.44
CA THR A 286 -14.50 -15.59 -11.44
C THR A 286 -14.04 -16.98 -11.88
N LEU A 287 -15.00 -17.89 -12.09
CA LEU A 287 -14.77 -19.24 -12.61
C LEU A 287 -15.15 -19.36 -14.10
N ASP A 288 -14.89 -18.30 -14.86
CA ASP A 288 -15.15 -18.21 -16.31
C ASP A 288 -13.90 -18.47 -17.17
N GLY A 289 -12.82 -18.95 -16.55
CA GLY A 289 -11.51 -19.15 -17.19
C GLY A 289 -10.63 -17.90 -17.24
N ASN A 290 -11.20 -16.69 -17.08
CA ASN A 290 -10.42 -15.44 -17.10
C ASN A 290 -9.79 -15.08 -15.74
N ARG A 291 -10.19 -15.79 -14.67
CA ARG A 291 -9.65 -15.64 -13.30
C ARG A 291 -9.63 -14.19 -12.81
N LYS A 292 -10.69 -13.44 -13.08
CA LYS A 292 -10.77 -12.04 -12.66
C LYS A 292 -10.99 -11.98 -11.16
N LEU A 293 -10.15 -11.22 -10.46
CA LEU A 293 -10.29 -10.96 -9.03
C LEU A 293 -11.22 -9.78 -8.77
N LEU A 294 -12.01 -9.90 -7.71
CA LEU A 294 -12.91 -8.87 -7.22
C LEU A 294 -12.91 -8.83 -5.68
N GLU A 295 -13.16 -7.65 -5.14
CA GLU A 295 -13.45 -7.48 -3.71
C GLU A 295 -14.96 -7.30 -3.53
N LEU A 296 -15.57 -8.23 -2.81
CA LEU A 296 -16.97 -8.19 -2.43
C LEU A 296 -17.10 -7.58 -1.03
N PRO A 297 -17.78 -6.44 -0.86
CA PRO A 297 -18.08 -5.93 0.47
C PRO A 297 -19.06 -6.86 1.18
N VAL A 298 -18.78 -7.17 2.45
CA VAL A 298 -19.66 -7.98 3.29
C VAL A 298 -20.83 -7.09 3.73
N LEU A 299 -21.92 -7.17 2.97
CA LEU A 299 -23.13 -6.39 3.14
C LEU A 299 -24.34 -7.32 3.23
N PRO A 300 -25.50 -6.82 3.70
CA PRO A 300 -26.75 -7.59 3.73
C PRO A 300 -27.25 -8.01 2.34
N PHE A 301 -26.70 -7.44 1.26
CA PHE A 301 -27.03 -7.75 -0.13
C PHE A 301 -25.79 -7.58 -1.01
N PRO A 302 -25.65 -8.32 -2.13
CA PRO A 302 -26.58 -9.35 -2.63
C PRO A 302 -26.49 -10.68 -1.88
N GLU A 303 -27.44 -11.58 -2.13
CA GLU A 303 -27.45 -12.95 -1.64
C GLU A 303 -26.81 -13.92 -2.64
N PHE A 304 -26.23 -14.99 -2.09
CA PHE A 304 -25.44 -15.98 -2.79
C PHE A 304 -25.96 -17.38 -2.49
N ALA A 305 -26.09 -18.19 -3.53
CA ALA A 305 -26.31 -19.63 -3.41
C ALA A 305 -24.94 -20.34 -3.43
N GLN A 306 -24.66 -21.11 -2.37
CA GLN A 306 -23.45 -21.91 -2.25
C GLN A 306 -23.55 -23.20 -3.10
N SER A 307 -22.43 -23.62 -3.68
CA SER A 307 -22.36 -24.91 -4.37
C SER A 307 -22.20 -26.07 -3.37
N THR A 308 -23.04 -27.10 -3.49
CA THR A 308 -23.05 -28.26 -2.59
C THR A 308 -21.92 -29.25 -2.88
N ASN A 309 -21.48 -29.35 -4.13
CA ASN A 309 -20.31 -30.14 -4.56
C ASN A 309 -19.04 -29.31 -4.73
N GLY A 310 -19.07 -28.01 -4.40
CA GLY A 310 -17.95 -27.10 -4.63
C GLY A 310 -16.66 -27.49 -3.90
N LYS A 311 -16.78 -28.04 -2.68
CA LYS A 311 -15.63 -28.49 -1.88
C LYS A 311 -14.87 -29.63 -2.56
N ASP A 312 -15.59 -30.67 -3.00
CA ASP A 312 -14.99 -31.81 -3.68
C ASP A 312 -14.30 -31.38 -4.98
N LEU A 313 -14.92 -30.46 -5.73
CA LEU A 313 -14.34 -29.92 -6.96
C LEU A 313 -13.06 -29.11 -6.72
N LEU A 314 -12.93 -28.44 -5.57
CA LEU A 314 -11.74 -27.67 -5.20
C LEU A 314 -10.59 -28.59 -4.71
N GLU A 315 -10.92 -29.67 -3.99
CA GLU A 315 -9.92 -30.55 -3.38
C GLU A 315 -9.38 -31.59 -4.37
N SER A 316 -10.26 -32.26 -5.10
CA SER A 316 -9.92 -33.40 -5.96
C SER A 316 -10.40 -33.26 -7.40
N GLY A 317 -11.25 -32.26 -7.69
CA GLY A 317 -11.87 -32.11 -9.00
C GLY A 317 -11.30 -31.00 -9.89
N SER A 318 -12.17 -30.49 -10.75
CA SER A 318 -11.86 -29.59 -11.86
C SER A 318 -11.49 -28.16 -11.43
N LEU A 319 -11.77 -27.75 -10.18
CA LEU A 319 -11.51 -26.40 -9.67
C LEU A 319 -10.21 -26.27 -8.85
N ARG A 320 -9.42 -27.36 -8.78
CA ARG A 320 -8.18 -27.40 -8.00
C ARG A 320 -7.14 -26.40 -8.52
N ALA A 321 -7.09 -26.16 -9.83
CA ALA A 321 -6.15 -25.23 -10.44
C ALA A 321 -6.44 -23.77 -10.03
N GLU A 322 -7.72 -23.42 -9.91
CA GLU A 322 -8.22 -22.10 -9.52
C GLU A 322 -7.89 -21.83 -8.05
N LEU A 323 -8.05 -22.83 -7.19
CA LEU A 323 -7.66 -22.73 -5.78
C LEU A 323 -6.15 -22.58 -5.62
N ASN A 324 -5.36 -23.39 -6.35
CA ASN A 324 -3.90 -23.29 -6.33
C ASN A 324 -3.41 -21.93 -6.83
N HIS A 325 -4.08 -21.36 -7.83
CA HIS A 325 -3.78 -20.02 -8.31
C HIS A 325 -3.98 -18.96 -7.22
N LEU A 326 -5.06 -19.02 -6.44
CA LEU A 326 -5.27 -18.10 -5.32
C LEU A 326 -4.28 -18.30 -4.17
N ARG A 327 -3.90 -19.57 -3.90
CA ARG A 327 -2.90 -19.94 -2.89
C ARG A 327 -1.48 -19.52 -3.22
N SER A 328 -1.17 -19.15 -4.47
CA SER A 328 0.17 -18.68 -4.85
C SER A 328 0.52 -17.29 -4.30
N GLY A 329 -0.43 -16.61 -3.66
CA GLY A 329 -0.25 -15.26 -3.10
C GLY A 329 -0.90 -14.15 -3.93
N ILE A 330 -1.47 -14.46 -5.10
CA ILE A 330 -2.11 -13.45 -5.96
C ILE A 330 -3.27 -12.73 -5.27
N ALA A 331 -4.04 -13.43 -4.42
CA ALA A 331 -5.11 -12.83 -3.65
C ALA A 331 -4.56 -11.79 -2.64
N ASP A 332 -3.41 -12.08 -2.03
CA ASP A 332 -2.77 -11.19 -1.06
C ASP A 332 -2.13 -9.97 -1.73
N GLN A 333 -1.57 -10.16 -2.92
CA GLN A 333 -1.09 -9.05 -3.74
C GLN A 333 -2.26 -8.16 -4.15
N TYR A 334 -3.33 -8.76 -4.71
CA TYR A 334 -4.53 -8.04 -5.11
C TYR A 334 -5.15 -7.26 -3.95
N ALA A 335 -5.23 -7.84 -2.75
CA ALA A 335 -5.74 -7.18 -1.53
C ALA A 335 -4.98 -5.89 -1.19
N LYS A 336 -3.69 -5.83 -1.52
CA LYS A 336 -2.79 -4.72 -1.20
C LYS A 336 -2.74 -3.67 -2.30
N GLU A 337 -3.23 -3.92 -3.51
CA GLU A 337 -3.18 -2.96 -4.63
C GLU A 337 -4.09 -1.73 -4.47
N ILE A 338 -3.70 -0.62 -5.09
CA ILE A 338 -4.60 0.53 -5.33
C ILE A 338 -5.63 0.13 -6.37
N LYS A 339 -6.91 0.33 -6.05
CA LYS A 339 -8.03 -0.02 -6.93
C LYS A 339 -8.75 1.22 -7.42
N VAL A 340 -9.14 1.23 -8.68
CA VAL A 340 -10.13 2.20 -9.16
C VAL A 340 -11.48 1.81 -8.58
N LYS A 341 -12.15 2.75 -7.90
CA LYS A 341 -13.45 2.50 -7.27
C LYS A 341 -14.46 2.13 -8.36
N THR A 342 -14.73 0.84 -8.50
CA THR A 342 -15.83 0.34 -9.30
C THR A 342 -17.11 0.52 -8.53
N SER A 343 -18.23 0.58 -9.24
CA SER A 343 -19.53 0.90 -8.62
C SER A 343 -20.12 -0.23 -7.79
N LEU A 344 -19.36 -1.31 -7.57
CA LEU A 344 -19.66 -2.37 -6.60
C LEU A 344 -19.61 -1.85 -5.16
N SER A 345 -18.99 -0.70 -4.92
CA SER A 345 -19.22 0.06 -3.69
C SER A 345 -20.64 0.61 -3.73
N LEU A 346 -21.59 -0.19 -3.27
CA LEU A 346 -22.95 0.24 -2.99
C LEU A 346 -22.87 1.54 -2.20
N LYS A 347 -23.58 2.58 -2.67
CA LYS A 347 -23.59 3.87 -1.99
C LYS A 347 -23.93 3.58 -0.53
N PRO A 348 -23.14 4.08 0.44
CA PRO A 348 -23.55 3.99 1.83
C PRO A 348 -24.96 4.55 1.89
N THR A 349 -25.89 3.75 2.41
CA THR A 349 -27.21 4.23 2.81
C THR A 349 -26.96 5.53 3.56
N LYS A 350 -27.61 6.64 3.15
CA LYS A 350 -27.36 7.96 3.76
C LYS A 350 -27.18 7.76 5.27
N PRO A 351 -26.09 8.26 5.89
CA PRO A 351 -25.86 8.05 7.30
C PRO A 351 -27.16 8.41 8.01
N GLN A 352 -27.75 7.43 8.70
CA GLN A 352 -28.94 7.72 9.50
C GLN A 352 -28.53 8.83 10.45
N ALA A 353 -29.36 9.87 10.56
CA ALA A 353 -29.09 11.01 11.43
C ALA A 353 -28.84 10.48 12.86
N GLY A 354 -27.57 10.38 13.27
CA GLY A 354 -27.18 9.73 14.52
C GLY A 354 -25.96 8.79 14.43
N GLU A 355 -25.54 8.33 13.25
CA GLU A 355 -24.28 7.58 13.13
C GLU A 355 -23.08 8.52 13.30
N THR A 356 -22.53 8.50 14.50
CA THR A 356 -21.27 9.13 14.85
C THR A 356 -20.20 8.71 13.84
N ARG A 357 -19.77 9.64 12.98
CA ARG A 357 -18.48 9.52 12.28
C ARG A 357 -17.46 9.06 13.33
N LEU A 358 -16.60 8.10 12.98
CA LEU A 358 -15.53 7.61 13.87
C LEU A 358 -15.06 8.79 14.72
N PRO A 359 -15.19 8.72 16.05
CA PRO A 359 -14.78 9.83 16.89
C PRO A 359 -13.36 10.16 16.47
N VAL A 360 -13.12 11.44 16.17
CA VAL A 360 -11.76 11.96 16.15
C VAL A 360 -11.10 11.33 17.37
N LEU A 361 -10.07 10.51 17.15
CA LEU A 361 -9.23 9.99 18.21
C LEU A 361 -8.65 11.24 18.86
N ASN A 362 -9.39 11.82 19.80
CA ASN A 362 -8.93 12.87 20.67
C ASN A 362 -7.82 12.18 21.44
N GLY A 363 -6.58 12.42 21.00
CA GLY A 363 -5.39 11.99 21.70
C GLY A 363 -5.60 12.32 23.17
N ALA A 364 -5.48 11.30 24.00
CA ALA A 364 -5.61 11.39 25.44
C ALA A 364 -4.88 12.65 25.92
N SER A 365 -5.66 13.61 26.43
CA SER A 365 -5.13 14.72 27.21
C SER A 365 -4.32 14.10 28.33
N ALA A 366 -3.03 14.41 28.38
CA ALA A 366 -2.16 14.06 29.48
C ALA A 366 -2.82 14.56 30.77
N ALA A 367 -3.32 13.63 31.58
CA ALA A 367 -3.64 13.91 32.96
C ALA A 367 -2.37 14.44 33.62
N GLN A 368 -2.42 15.69 34.03
CA GLN A 368 -1.41 16.31 34.86
C GLN A 368 -1.37 15.53 36.19
N ASP A 369 -0.37 14.67 36.34
CA ASP A 369 0.02 14.16 37.65
C ASP A 369 0.49 15.34 38.50
N LYS A 370 -0.35 15.70 39.48
CA LYS A 370 0.04 16.61 40.56
C LYS A 370 1.09 15.89 41.43
N PRO A 371 2.22 16.52 41.76
CA PRO A 371 3.20 15.91 42.64
C PRO A 371 2.63 15.74 44.05
N PHE A 372 2.64 14.49 44.53
CA PHE A 372 2.30 14.11 45.88
C PHE A 372 3.36 14.67 46.84
N LYS A 373 2.98 15.65 47.68
CA LYS A 373 3.83 16.17 48.76
C LYS A 373 4.00 15.09 49.84
N GLN A 374 5.17 14.46 49.93
CA GLN A 374 5.57 13.71 51.12
C GLN A 374 5.86 14.69 52.28
N LYS A 375 5.04 14.61 53.33
CA LYS A 375 5.36 15.16 54.64
C LYS A 375 6.37 14.22 55.31
N THR A 376 7.62 14.65 55.41
CA THR A 376 8.58 14.09 56.37
C THR A 376 8.12 14.41 57.79
N LYS A 377 7.81 13.36 58.57
CA LYS A 377 7.66 13.45 60.02
C LYS A 377 9.01 13.09 60.64
N THR A 378 9.68 14.10 61.17
CA THR A 378 10.78 13.96 62.13
C THR A 378 10.20 13.48 63.47
N LYS A 379 10.73 12.41 64.04
CA LYS A 379 10.61 12.13 65.48
C LYS A 379 11.98 11.75 66.04
N LYS A 380 12.23 12.35 67.21
CA LYS A 380 13.33 12.12 68.14
C LYS A 380 13.47 10.65 68.53
#